data_AF-A0A6P8ZH61-F1
#
_entry.id   AF-A0A6P8ZH61-F1
#
_cell.length_a   1.000
_cell.length_b   1.000
_cell.length_c   1.000
_cell.angle_alpha   90.00
_cell.angle_beta   90.00
_cell.angle_gamma   90.00
#
_symmetry.space_group_name_H-M   'P 1'
#
loop_
_entity.id
_entity.type
_entity.pdbx_description
1 polymer ?
#
loop_
_entity_poly.entity_id
_entity_poly.type
_entity_poly.pdbx_seq_one_letter_code
_entity_poly.pdbx_strand_id
1 'polypeptide(L)'
;MGTISWDEFKAFAQSFLTVSDEINDGWAWQGDQDQLAGAFIAKKIKQLLRKQRSLPAEDETDPFEDTSCQTEDNHIAEELNGSQQECTWEYHILYSPSYATPVLFFNVFTSDGHLVPLESLWKGGTQGALQHLRWEALSQQEHPVLRRPYYYLHPCKTAELLNLHQGSSTNPIVTWLSSMGPAIGLHLDIAYGHLVQNQR
;
A
#
# COMPACT_ATOMS: atom_id res chain seq x y z
N MET A 1 -1.96 25.68 -1.04
CA MET A 1 -2.99 24.67 -0.69
C MET A 1 -2.49 23.33 -1.16
N GLY A 2 -2.62 22.26 -0.37
CA GLY A 2 -2.11 20.92 -0.70
C GLY A 2 -2.96 20.14 -1.71
N THR A 3 -3.72 20.84 -2.55
CA THR A 3 -4.58 20.28 -3.58
C THR A 3 -3.97 20.50 -4.96
N ILE A 4 -4.25 19.61 -5.89
CA ILE A 4 -3.81 19.67 -7.28
C ILE A 4 -5.03 19.53 -8.20
N SER A 5 -5.00 20.18 -9.35
CA SER A 5 -5.99 20.01 -10.41
C SER A 5 -5.76 18.71 -11.20
N TRP A 6 -6.70 18.35 -12.07
CA TRP A 6 -6.55 17.19 -12.96
C TRP A 6 -5.38 17.36 -13.95
N ASP A 7 -5.20 18.55 -14.50
CA ASP A 7 -4.09 18.81 -15.44
C ASP A 7 -2.74 18.79 -14.74
N GLU A 8 -2.66 19.33 -13.52
CA GLU A 8 -1.46 19.20 -12.68
C GLU A 8 -1.18 17.74 -12.32
N PHE A 9 -2.21 16.96 -11.94
CA PHE A 9 -2.07 15.54 -11.69
C PHE A 9 -1.50 14.81 -12.92
N LYS A 10 -2.02 15.06 -14.12
CA LYS A 10 -1.48 14.48 -15.36
C LYS A 10 -0.03 14.86 -15.58
N ALA A 11 0.35 16.13 -15.39
CA ALA A 11 1.73 16.58 -15.53
C ALA A 11 2.67 15.90 -14.52
N PHE A 12 2.27 15.82 -13.25
CA PHE A 12 3.04 15.13 -12.22
C PHE A 12 3.13 13.63 -12.47
N ALA A 13 2.04 12.99 -12.91
CA ALA A 13 2.05 11.58 -13.26
C ALA A 13 2.93 11.32 -14.49
N GLN A 14 2.96 12.21 -15.47
CA GLN A 14 3.85 12.08 -16.62
C GLN A 14 5.33 12.14 -16.21
N SER A 15 5.72 13.13 -15.40
CA SER A 15 7.11 13.21 -14.89
C SER A 15 7.48 12.01 -14.02
N PHE A 16 6.55 11.50 -13.22
CA PHE A 16 6.72 10.27 -12.45
C PHE A 16 6.95 9.06 -13.37
N LEU A 17 6.17 8.93 -14.45
CA LEU A 17 6.31 7.83 -15.40
C LEU A 17 7.60 7.90 -16.20
N THR A 18 8.10 9.10 -16.54
CA THR A 18 9.43 9.24 -17.16
C THR A 18 10.51 8.59 -16.31
N VAL A 19 10.51 8.84 -14.99
CA VAL A 19 11.47 8.19 -14.07
C VAL A 19 11.21 6.69 -13.97
N SER A 20 9.95 6.26 -13.92
CA SER A 20 9.57 4.84 -13.95
C SER A 20 10.14 4.12 -15.18
N ASP A 21 10.04 4.73 -16.36
CA ASP A 21 10.53 4.15 -17.61
C ASP A 21 12.06 4.09 -17.65
N GLU A 22 12.74 5.13 -17.15
CA GLU A 22 14.20 5.18 -17.04
C GLU A 22 14.77 4.05 -16.17
N ILE A 23 14.09 3.73 -15.06
CA ILE A 23 14.52 2.69 -14.11
C ILE A 23 13.82 1.34 -14.33
N ASN A 24 12.95 1.21 -15.34
CA ASN A 24 12.12 0.04 -15.60
C ASN A 24 11.27 -0.40 -14.39
N ASP A 25 10.65 0.55 -13.68
CA ASP A 25 9.87 0.31 -12.46
C ASP A 25 8.50 -0.32 -12.73
N GLY A 26 8.02 -0.26 -13.98
CA GLY A 26 6.79 -0.93 -14.43
C GLY A 26 5.49 -0.18 -14.12
N TRP A 27 5.52 1.11 -13.79
CA TRP A 27 4.33 1.94 -13.80
C TRP A 27 3.91 2.29 -15.23
N ALA A 28 2.61 2.29 -15.50
CA ALA A 28 2.07 2.69 -16.80
C ALA A 28 0.70 3.37 -16.68
N TRP A 29 0.40 4.27 -17.62
CA TRP A 29 -0.93 4.83 -17.80
C TRP A 29 -1.95 3.76 -18.22
N GLN A 30 -3.16 3.87 -17.67
CA GLN A 30 -4.33 3.11 -18.07
C GLN A 30 -5.56 4.02 -18.07
N GLY A 31 -6.56 3.69 -18.90
CA GLY A 31 -7.80 4.44 -19.02
C GLY A 31 -7.71 5.62 -20.01
N ASP A 32 -8.68 6.54 -19.90
CA ASP A 32 -8.84 7.67 -20.80
C ASP A 32 -8.46 8.99 -20.10
N GLN A 33 -7.40 9.65 -20.59
CA GLN A 33 -6.88 10.89 -20.00
C GLN A 33 -7.71 12.13 -20.34
N ASP A 34 -8.53 12.06 -21.39
CA ASP A 34 -9.39 13.16 -21.82
C ASP A 34 -10.63 13.26 -20.93
N GLN A 35 -11.05 12.15 -20.33
CA GLN A 35 -12.10 12.11 -19.32
C GLN A 35 -11.54 12.48 -17.93
N LEU A 36 -12.21 13.41 -17.23
CA LEU A 36 -11.88 13.77 -15.86
C LEU A 36 -11.90 12.52 -14.95
N ALA A 37 -10.77 12.23 -14.31
CA ALA A 37 -10.57 11.03 -13.49
C ALA A 37 -10.88 9.71 -14.22
N GLY A 38 -10.80 9.71 -15.56
CA GLY A 38 -10.97 8.52 -16.42
C GLY A 38 -9.68 7.71 -16.62
N ALA A 39 -8.53 8.26 -16.21
CA ALA A 39 -7.23 7.61 -16.29
C ALA A 39 -6.55 7.49 -14.93
N PHE A 40 -5.62 6.54 -14.86
CA PHE A 40 -4.86 6.22 -13.67
C PHE A 40 -3.50 5.62 -14.04
N ILE A 41 -2.52 5.74 -13.15
CA ILE A 41 -1.24 5.04 -13.30
C ILE A 41 -1.25 3.78 -12.45
N ALA A 42 -0.76 2.69 -13.01
CA ALA A 42 -0.86 1.37 -12.41
C ALA A 42 0.47 0.63 -12.42
N LYS A 43 0.71 -0.16 -11.37
CA LYS A 43 1.86 -1.04 -11.25
C LYS A 43 1.46 -2.38 -10.66
N LYS A 44 2.10 -3.45 -11.16
CA LYS A 44 1.97 -4.80 -10.60
C LYS A 44 3.33 -5.29 -10.13
N ILE A 45 3.40 -5.81 -8.91
CA ILE A 45 4.62 -6.41 -8.36
C ILE A 45 4.31 -7.74 -7.70
N LYS A 46 5.31 -8.62 -7.68
CA LYS A 46 5.28 -9.85 -6.88
C LYS A 46 6.04 -9.62 -5.58
N GLN A 47 5.42 -9.96 -4.46
CA GLN A 47 6.03 -9.85 -3.14
C GLN A 47 5.65 -11.06 -2.27
N LEU A 48 6.55 -11.44 -1.37
CA LEU A 48 6.30 -12.49 -0.39
C LEU A 48 5.51 -11.92 0.79
N LEU A 49 4.35 -12.52 1.07
CA LEU A 49 3.56 -12.23 2.26
C LEU A 49 3.78 -13.35 3.28
N ARG A 50 4.11 -13.00 4.52
CA ARG A 50 4.28 -13.99 5.60
C ARG A 50 2.91 -14.46 6.06
N LYS A 51 2.61 -15.75 5.92
CA LYS A 51 1.45 -16.36 6.60
C LYS A 51 1.86 -16.63 8.05
N GLN A 52 1.07 -16.13 9.00
CA GLN A 52 1.04 -16.78 10.31
C GLN A 52 0.14 -18.02 10.22
N ARG A 53 0.53 -19.11 10.88
CA ARG A 53 -0.39 -20.21 11.16
C ARG A 53 -1.55 -19.63 11.96
N SER A 54 -2.77 -19.76 11.45
CA SER A 54 -3.95 -19.71 12.30
C SER A 54 -3.79 -20.83 13.33
N LEU A 55 -3.58 -20.49 14.59
CA LEU A 55 -3.83 -21.43 15.67
C LEU A 55 -5.30 -21.87 15.50
N PRO A 56 -5.61 -23.19 15.56
CA PRO A 56 -7.00 -23.61 15.67
C PRO A 56 -7.60 -22.88 16.86
N ALA A 57 -8.83 -22.36 16.70
CA ALA A 57 -9.57 -21.83 17.84
C ALA A 57 -9.61 -22.93 18.90
N GLU A 58 -9.00 -22.67 20.06
CA GLU A 58 -9.06 -23.58 21.21
C GLU A 58 -10.53 -23.64 21.61
N ASP A 59 -11.12 -24.81 21.37
CA ASP A 59 -12.43 -25.19 21.87
C ASP A 59 -12.33 -25.24 23.39
N GLU A 60 -13.22 -24.53 24.07
CA GLU A 60 -13.29 -24.41 25.52
C GLU A 60 -13.44 -25.81 26.16
N THR A 61 -12.40 -26.28 26.86
CA THR A 61 -12.54 -27.40 27.81
C THR A 61 -11.87 -27.06 29.15
N ASP A 62 -12.66 -27.32 30.20
CA ASP A 62 -12.59 -26.94 31.61
C ASP A 62 -11.23 -27.14 32.36
N PRO A 63 -11.03 -26.42 33.50
CA PRO A 63 -9.80 -26.38 34.27
C PRO A 63 -9.80 -27.41 35.42
N PHE A 64 -8.95 -28.43 35.37
CA PHE A 64 -8.31 -29.04 36.55
C PHE A 64 -7.38 -30.18 36.12
N GLU A 65 -6.06 -30.01 36.24
CA GLU A 65 -5.21 -30.98 36.95
C GLU A 65 -3.78 -30.43 37.11
N ASP A 66 -3.37 -30.42 38.38
CA ASP A 66 -2.09 -30.02 38.93
C ASP A 66 -1.02 -31.08 38.62
N THR A 67 0.09 -30.70 38.00
CA THR A 67 1.37 -31.40 38.16
C THR A 67 2.53 -30.44 37.90
N SER A 68 3.18 -30.07 39.00
CA SER A 68 4.48 -29.41 39.02
C SER A 68 5.61 -30.34 38.56
N CYS A 69 6.49 -29.87 37.67
CA CYS A 69 7.89 -30.28 37.62
C CYS A 69 8.78 -29.38 36.71
N GLN A 70 9.61 -28.59 37.38
CA GLN A 70 11.04 -28.36 37.14
C GLN A 70 11.52 -27.78 35.79
N THR A 71 12.06 -26.56 35.90
CA THR A 71 13.03 -25.91 35.01
C THR A 71 14.31 -26.71 34.88
N GLU A 72 14.73 -27.05 33.66
CA GLU A 72 16.15 -27.17 33.28
C GLU A 72 16.35 -26.75 31.81
N ASP A 73 17.39 -25.95 31.61
CA ASP A 73 17.82 -25.34 30.36
C ASP A 73 18.09 -26.37 29.25
N ASN A 74 17.59 -26.12 28.04
CA ASN A 74 18.30 -26.55 26.84
C ASN A 74 18.03 -25.61 25.66
N HIS A 75 19.12 -25.06 25.14
CA HIS A 75 19.22 -24.34 23.88
C HIS A 75 18.64 -25.19 22.74
N ILE A 76 17.51 -24.78 22.14
CA ILE A 76 17.32 -24.96 20.70
C ILE A 76 16.55 -23.75 20.15
N ALA A 77 17.28 -22.91 19.41
CA ALA A 77 16.71 -21.97 18.47
C ALA A 77 16.07 -22.78 17.33
N GLU A 78 14.78 -23.09 17.42
CA GLU A 78 14.06 -23.82 16.39
C GLU A 78 12.85 -23.03 15.86
N GLU A 79 13.03 -22.61 14.60
CA GLU A 79 12.02 -22.49 13.55
C GLU A 79 11.05 -21.30 13.57
N LEU A 80 11.59 -20.13 13.24
CA LEU A 80 10.86 -19.02 12.61
C LEU A 80 10.44 -19.34 11.16
N ASN A 81 10.03 -20.57 10.82
CA ASN A 81 9.55 -20.91 9.48
C ASN A 81 8.06 -20.54 9.33
N GLY A 82 7.77 -19.24 9.36
CA GLY A 82 6.49 -18.74 8.88
C GLY A 82 6.43 -18.97 7.37
N SER A 83 5.52 -19.81 6.89
CA SER A 83 5.37 -20.09 5.46
C SER A 83 5.15 -18.78 4.71
N GLN A 84 6.10 -18.40 3.85
CA GLN A 84 5.94 -17.26 2.95
C GLN A 84 5.13 -17.69 1.74
N GLN A 85 4.23 -16.82 1.29
CA GLN A 85 3.49 -17.03 0.05
C GLN A 85 3.80 -15.90 -0.93
N GLU A 86 4.12 -16.24 -2.17
CA GLU A 86 4.18 -15.25 -3.25
C GLU A 86 2.78 -14.73 -3.57
N CYS A 87 2.63 -13.41 -3.55
CA CYS A 87 1.40 -12.72 -3.91
C CYS A 87 1.69 -11.66 -4.97
N THR A 88 0.69 -11.39 -5.82
CA THR A 88 0.74 -10.30 -6.80
C THR A 88 -0.02 -9.10 -6.25
N TRP A 89 0.68 -8.00 -6.06
CA TRP A 89 0.10 -6.70 -5.70
C TRP A 89 -0.20 -5.92 -6.98
N GLU A 90 -1.37 -5.32 -7.03
CA GLU A 90 -1.83 -4.43 -8.10
C GLU A 90 -2.16 -3.08 -7.45
N TYR A 91 -1.40 -2.04 -7.78
CA TYR A 91 -1.54 -0.69 -7.23
C TYR A 91 -1.96 0.29 -8.31
N HIS A 92 -3.00 1.07 -8.06
CA HIS A 92 -3.52 2.10 -8.97
C HIS A 92 -3.56 3.45 -8.26
N ILE A 93 -2.94 4.46 -8.86
CA ILE A 93 -2.99 5.84 -8.40
C ILE A 93 -3.94 6.61 -9.31
N LEU A 94 -4.99 7.13 -8.69
CA LEU A 94 -6.05 7.89 -9.34
C LEU A 94 -6.02 9.34 -8.86
N TYR A 95 -6.71 10.20 -9.58
CA TYR A 95 -7.09 11.52 -9.10
C TYR A 95 -8.48 11.47 -8.46
N SER A 96 -8.64 12.08 -7.29
CA SER A 96 -9.94 12.26 -6.65
C SER A 96 -10.49 13.66 -6.93
N PRO A 97 -11.53 13.83 -7.77
CA PRO A 97 -12.10 15.15 -8.04
C PRO A 97 -12.68 15.84 -6.80
N SER A 98 -13.24 15.06 -5.87
CA SER A 98 -13.87 15.59 -4.65
C SER A 98 -12.86 16.15 -3.65
N TYR A 99 -11.65 15.60 -3.61
CA TYR A 99 -10.58 16.04 -2.70
C TYR A 99 -9.51 16.86 -3.40
N ALA A 100 -9.50 16.89 -4.74
CA ALA A 100 -8.45 17.49 -5.55
C ALA A 100 -7.05 16.99 -5.17
N THR A 101 -6.91 15.67 -5.02
CA THR A 101 -5.68 15.01 -4.54
C THR A 101 -5.49 13.65 -5.20
N PRO A 102 -4.25 13.10 -5.20
CA PRO A 102 -4.04 11.72 -5.58
C PRO A 102 -4.66 10.76 -4.55
N VAL A 103 -5.09 9.59 -5.03
CA VAL A 103 -5.73 8.55 -4.23
C VAL A 103 -5.27 7.16 -4.67
N LEU A 104 -5.13 6.24 -3.72
CA LEU A 104 -4.53 4.92 -3.95
C LEU A 104 -5.56 3.82 -3.82
N PHE A 105 -5.68 3.01 -4.87
CA PHE A 105 -6.42 1.78 -4.90
C PHE A 105 -5.45 0.62 -5.02
N PHE A 106 -5.74 -0.51 -4.39
CA PHE A 106 -4.93 -1.71 -4.58
C PHE A 106 -5.71 -2.99 -4.35
N ASN A 107 -5.19 -4.08 -4.91
CA ASN A 107 -5.61 -5.44 -4.62
C ASN A 107 -4.37 -6.33 -4.49
N VAL A 108 -4.52 -7.43 -3.76
CA VAL A 108 -3.46 -8.42 -3.58
C VAL A 108 -4.03 -9.78 -3.90
N PHE A 109 -3.36 -10.53 -4.77
CA PHE A 109 -3.80 -11.84 -5.22
C PHE A 109 -2.81 -12.92 -4.82
N THR A 110 -3.31 -14.07 -4.38
CA THR A 110 -2.49 -15.26 -4.17
C THR A 110 -1.97 -15.81 -5.51
N SER A 111 -1.00 -16.71 -5.47
CA SER A 111 -0.55 -17.47 -6.65
C SER A 111 -1.70 -18.18 -7.38
N ASP A 112 -2.75 -18.56 -6.64
CA ASP A 112 -3.94 -19.24 -7.15
C ASP A 112 -5.00 -18.26 -7.67
N GLY A 113 -4.71 -16.96 -7.70
CA GLY A 113 -5.60 -15.91 -8.22
C GLY A 113 -6.68 -15.42 -7.25
N HIS A 114 -6.71 -15.92 -6.01
CA HIS A 114 -7.68 -15.46 -5.01
C HIS A 114 -7.29 -14.10 -4.43
N LEU A 115 -8.27 -13.21 -4.23
CA LEU A 115 -8.04 -11.96 -3.53
C LEU A 115 -7.68 -12.23 -2.06
N VAL A 116 -6.58 -11.66 -1.59
CA VAL A 116 -6.14 -11.76 -0.19
C VAL A 116 -7.02 -10.82 0.65
N PRO A 117 -7.75 -11.34 1.65
CA PRO A 117 -8.57 -10.52 2.53
C PRO A 117 -7.74 -9.49 3.29
N LEU A 118 -8.32 -8.34 3.56
CA LEU A 118 -7.67 -7.21 4.22
C LEU A 118 -7.10 -7.61 5.60
N GLU A 119 -7.84 -8.44 6.34
CA GLU A 119 -7.47 -8.99 7.64
C GLU A 119 -6.17 -9.78 7.60
N SER A 120 -5.92 -10.46 6.48
CA SER A 120 -4.71 -11.28 6.29
C SER A 120 -3.48 -10.42 6.02
N LEU A 121 -3.65 -9.30 5.29
CA LEU A 121 -2.58 -8.33 5.03
C LEU A 121 -2.08 -7.69 6.34
N TRP A 122 -2.98 -7.44 7.30
CA TRP A 122 -2.63 -6.86 8.60
C TRP A 122 -1.86 -7.80 9.52
N LYS A 123 -2.14 -9.10 9.44
CA LYS A 123 -1.51 -10.12 10.29
C LYS A 123 -0.10 -10.48 9.81
N GLY A 124 0.19 -10.29 8.52
CA GLY A 124 1.40 -10.79 7.87
C GLY A 124 2.63 -9.88 7.83
N GLY A 125 2.56 -8.58 8.18
CA GLY A 125 3.74 -7.74 7.96
C GLY A 125 3.68 -6.26 8.33
N THR A 126 2.70 -5.80 9.08
CA THR A 126 2.57 -4.37 9.40
C THR A 126 2.53 -4.13 10.92
N GLN A 127 3.53 -4.65 11.65
CA GLN A 127 3.75 -4.23 13.04
C GLN A 127 4.54 -2.92 13.05
N GLY A 128 3.86 -1.80 13.32
CA GLY A 128 4.44 -0.44 13.37
C GLY A 128 3.79 0.53 12.38
N ALA A 129 3.69 1.81 12.78
CA ALA A 129 3.08 3.00 12.11
C ALA A 129 1.64 2.86 11.55
N LEU A 130 1.16 1.64 11.37
CA LEU A 130 0.00 1.29 10.57
C LEU A 130 -1.25 1.02 11.38
N GLN A 131 -1.16 0.89 12.70
CA GLN A 131 -2.36 0.82 13.54
C GLN A 131 -3.28 2.04 13.35
N HIS A 132 -2.70 3.22 13.13
CA HIS A 132 -3.49 4.44 12.94
C HIS A 132 -4.14 4.52 11.55
N LEU A 133 -3.43 4.06 10.50
CA LEU A 133 -3.95 4.02 9.13
C LEU A 133 -4.98 2.89 8.92
N ARG A 134 -4.85 1.79 9.70
CA ARG A 134 -5.69 0.58 9.61
C ARG A 134 -7.18 0.85 9.74
N TRP A 135 -7.60 1.79 10.60
CA TRP A 135 -9.02 2.01 10.90
C TRP A 135 -9.60 3.30 10.31
N GLU A 136 -8.80 4.34 10.08
CA GLU A 136 -9.35 5.65 9.69
C GLU A 136 -9.37 5.89 8.19
N ALA A 137 -8.50 5.22 7.42
CA ALA A 137 -8.31 5.53 6.01
C ALA A 137 -8.52 4.35 5.06
N LEU A 138 -8.45 3.08 5.50
CA LEU A 138 -8.56 1.95 4.58
C LEU A 138 -9.97 1.36 4.52
N SER A 139 -10.54 1.25 3.33
CA SER A 139 -11.86 0.66 3.09
C SER A 139 -11.88 -0.10 1.74
N GLN A 140 -13.04 -0.60 1.33
CA GLN A 140 -13.27 -1.14 0.00
C GLN A 140 -14.20 -0.22 -0.79
N GLN A 141 -13.86 0.06 -2.03
CA GLN A 141 -14.66 0.89 -2.94
C GLN A 141 -14.67 0.27 -4.34
N GLU A 142 -15.66 0.65 -5.14
CA GLU A 142 -15.64 0.36 -6.57
C GLU A 142 -14.59 1.24 -7.26
N HIS A 143 -13.71 0.64 -8.06
CA HIS A 143 -12.73 1.38 -8.84
C HIS A 143 -13.45 2.28 -9.88
N PRO A 144 -13.24 3.61 -9.88
CA PRO A 144 -14.00 4.55 -10.72
C PRO A 144 -13.97 4.23 -12.21
N VAL A 145 -12.80 3.80 -12.70
CA VAL A 145 -12.60 3.42 -14.11
C VAL A 145 -12.97 1.96 -14.39
N LEU A 146 -12.45 1.00 -13.62
CA LEU A 146 -12.59 -0.44 -13.89
C LEU A 146 -13.91 -1.06 -13.41
N ARG A 147 -14.71 -0.35 -12.61
CA ARG A 147 -16.04 -0.80 -12.14
C ARG A 147 -16.02 -2.16 -11.43
N ARG A 148 -14.99 -2.38 -10.61
CA ARG A 148 -14.81 -3.59 -9.79
C ARG A 148 -14.23 -3.25 -8.42
N PRO A 149 -14.40 -4.12 -7.40
CA PRO A 149 -13.95 -3.82 -6.04
C PRO A 149 -12.43 -3.75 -5.91
N TYR A 150 -11.96 -2.76 -5.14
CA TYR A 150 -10.57 -2.59 -4.74
C TYR A 150 -10.50 -2.12 -3.29
N TYR A 151 -9.38 -2.43 -2.62
CA TYR A 151 -9.03 -1.70 -1.41
C TYR A 151 -8.68 -0.27 -1.76
N TYR A 152 -9.05 0.65 -0.88
CA TYR A 152 -9.08 2.08 -1.11
C TYR A 152 -8.52 2.81 0.09
N LEU A 153 -7.46 3.59 -0.14
CA LEU A 153 -6.90 4.47 0.87
C LEU A 153 -7.54 5.87 0.76
N HIS A 154 -8.39 6.19 1.72
CA HIS A 154 -9.19 7.40 1.75
C HIS A 154 -8.31 8.66 1.78
N PRO A 155 -8.54 9.63 0.87
CA PRO A 155 -7.65 10.77 0.65
C PRO A 155 -7.89 11.96 1.59
N CYS A 156 -8.70 11.81 2.65
CA CYS A 156 -9.06 12.91 3.56
C CYS A 156 -7.84 13.60 4.19
N LYS A 157 -6.74 12.87 4.36
CA LYS A 157 -5.48 13.39 4.92
C LYS A 157 -4.44 13.72 3.86
N THR A 158 -4.69 13.42 2.59
CA THR A 158 -3.72 13.66 1.50
C THR A 158 -3.42 15.14 1.34
N ALA A 159 -4.43 16.02 1.36
CA ALA A 159 -4.21 17.45 1.19
C ALA A 159 -3.42 18.06 2.36
N GLU A 160 -3.69 17.60 3.59
CA GLU A 160 -2.96 17.99 4.80
C GLU A 160 -1.49 17.58 4.70
N LEU A 161 -1.22 16.34 4.28
CA LEU A 161 0.12 15.81 4.06
C LEU A 161 0.88 16.59 2.99
N LEU A 162 0.27 16.82 1.83
CA LEU A 162 0.89 17.59 0.75
C LEU A 162 1.17 19.04 1.17
N ASN A 163 0.32 19.62 2.02
CA ASN A 163 0.52 20.96 2.54
C ASN A 163 1.74 21.05 3.46
N LEU A 164 2.02 20.02 4.27
CA LEU A 164 3.20 19.96 5.13
C LEU A 164 4.52 19.99 4.34
N HIS A 165 4.51 19.44 3.13
CA HIS A 165 5.68 19.34 2.27
C HIS A 165 5.73 20.42 1.16
N GLN A 166 4.89 21.45 1.24
CA GLN A 166 4.92 22.57 0.28
C GLN A 166 6.31 23.21 0.23
N GLY A 167 6.87 23.33 -0.98
CA GLY A 167 8.20 23.90 -1.22
C GLY A 167 9.38 22.94 -1.05
N SER A 168 9.14 21.70 -0.60
CA SER A 168 10.19 20.68 -0.45
C SER A 168 10.21 19.62 -1.55
N SER A 169 9.18 19.56 -2.40
CA SER A 169 9.10 18.61 -3.51
C SER A 169 8.57 19.26 -4.78
N THR A 170 9.13 18.89 -5.94
CA THR A 170 8.57 19.31 -7.24
C THR A 170 7.42 18.42 -7.70
N ASN A 171 7.30 17.19 -7.17
CA ASN A 171 6.23 16.26 -7.52
C ASN A 171 5.41 15.77 -6.29
N PRO A 172 4.15 16.23 -6.13
CA PRO A 172 3.25 15.80 -5.07
C PRO A 172 2.96 14.30 -5.02
N ILE A 173 2.93 13.60 -6.17
CA ILE A 173 2.66 12.16 -6.22
C ILE A 173 3.79 11.40 -5.54
N VAL A 174 5.06 11.75 -5.83
CA VAL A 174 6.23 11.12 -5.20
C VAL A 174 6.22 11.33 -3.70
N THR A 175 5.98 12.57 -3.25
CA THR A 175 5.92 12.91 -1.82
C THR A 175 4.84 12.11 -1.10
N TRP A 176 3.62 12.15 -1.61
CA TRP A 176 2.49 11.44 -1.03
C TRP A 176 2.71 9.92 -1.00
N LEU A 177 3.21 9.34 -2.10
CA LEU A 177 3.41 7.90 -2.23
C LEU A 177 4.60 7.42 -1.38
N SER A 178 5.64 8.23 -1.20
CA SER A 178 6.74 7.93 -0.28
C SER A 178 6.27 7.88 1.17
N SER A 179 5.29 8.72 1.53
CA SER A 179 4.73 8.74 2.89
C SER A 179 3.70 7.64 3.13
N MET A 180 2.79 7.40 2.18
CA MET A 180 1.67 6.46 2.36
C MET A 180 1.91 5.07 1.77
N GLY A 181 2.80 4.93 0.78
CA GLY A 181 3.06 3.65 0.11
C GLY A 181 3.59 2.53 1.01
N PRO A 182 4.58 2.78 1.88
CA PRO A 182 5.16 1.74 2.75
C PRO A 182 4.10 1.07 3.65
N ALA A 183 3.01 1.80 3.94
CA ALA A 183 1.86 1.30 4.68
C ALA A 183 1.25 0.01 4.12
N ILE A 184 1.33 -0.15 2.81
CA ILE A 184 0.72 -1.22 2.06
C ILE A 184 1.76 -1.95 1.20
N GLY A 185 3.01 -2.00 1.66
CA GLY A 185 4.09 -2.73 0.99
C GLY A 185 4.66 -2.06 -0.26
N LEU A 186 4.18 -0.87 -0.62
CA LEU A 186 4.64 -0.13 -1.80
C LEU A 186 5.82 0.78 -1.44
N HIS A 187 7.01 0.42 -1.90
CA HIS A 187 8.22 1.20 -1.69
C HIS A 187 8.66 1.80 -3.03
N LEU A 188 8.88 3.12 -3.04
CA LEU A 188 9.44 3.80 -4.21
C LEU A 188 10.95 3.63 -4.24
N ASP A 189 11.49 3.52 -5.45
CA ASP A 189 12.94 3.57 -5.69
C ASP A 189 13.50 4.96 -5.30
N ILE A 190 14.76 4.99 -4.87
CA ILE A 190 15.42 6.25 -4.49
C ILE A 190 15.60 7.20 -5.68
N ALA A 191 15.62 6.69 -6.91
CA ALA A 191 15.71 7.49 -8.13
C ALA A 191 14.57 8.51 -8.27
N TYR A 192 13.37 8.23 -7.72
CA TYR A 192 12.28 9.21 -7.70
C TYR A 192 12.60 10.46 -6.86
N GLY A 193 13.64 10.42 -6.01
CA GLY A 193 14.09 11.54 -5.19
C GLY A 193 14.53 12.77 -6.01
N HIS A 194 14.93 12.60 -7.28
CA HIS A 194 15.23 13.73 -8.16
C HIS A 194 14.00 14.62 -8.44
N LEU A 195 12.78 14.07 -8.33
CA LEU A 195 11.51 14.80 -8.41
C LEU A 195 11.07 15.43 -7.07
N VAL A 196 11.93 15.35 -6.05
CA VAL A 196 11.73 15.98 -4.75
C VAL A 196 12.74 17.12 -4.56
N GLN A 197 13.96 16.96 -5.07
CA GLN A 197 14.99 17.98 -4.92
C GLN A 197 14.74 19.19 -5.84
N ASN A 198 14.37 20.34 -5.25
CA ASN A 198 14.52 21.63 -5.93
C ASN A 198 16.01 21.81 -6.27
N GLN A 199 16.35 21.92 -7.56
CA GLN A 199 17.65 22.46 -7.96
C GLN A 199 17.74 23.87 -7.35
N ARG A 200 18.57 24.01 -6.30
CA ARG A 200 18.98 25.30 -5.76
C ARG A 200 20.16 25.82 -6.54
#